data_AF-A0A3B8NTB3-F1
#
_entry.id   AF-A0A3B8NTB3-F1
#
_cell.length_a   1.000
_cell.length_b   1.000
_cell.length_c   1.000
_cell.angle_alpha   90.00
_cell.angle_beta   90.00
_cell.angle_gamma   90.00
#
_symmetry.space_group_name_H-M   'P 1'
#
loop_
_entity.id
_entity.type
_entity.pdbx_description
1 polymer ?
#
loop_
_entity_poly.entity_id
_entity_poly.type
_entity_poly.pdbx_seq_one_letter_code
_entity_poly.pdbx_strand_id
1 'polypeptide(L)'
;MLRPRSKNLAFLLLPVLASLALACGGDSASEDVTPEATNPPPAAAQLSLERVFSGLKFSRLTNLAEAEGRFFVTEQTGRIMSFPNDTETTEAPVFLDIQARVNDSGNEEGLLGLAFDPRYSSNGHFYVHYSSDSPRRSVVSRFKVEEAGDPRADAGSELVIMEIPQPYKNHNGGQLAFGPDGMLY
;
A
#
# COMPACT_ATOMS: atom_id res chain seq x y z
N MET A 1 -52.75 3.16 7.79
CA MET A 1 -53.10 3.79 9.09
C MET A 1 -53.25 2.66 10.12
N LEU A 2 -52.75 2.86 11.36
CA LEU A 2 -52.78 1.96 12.56
C LEU A 2 -51.56 1.04 12.82
N ARG A 3 -50.58 1.62 13.53
CA ARG A 3 -49.98 1.29 14.86
C ARG A 3 -49.58 -0.17 15.27
N PRO A 4 -48.61 -0.30 16.21
CA PRO A 4 -47.53 -1.29 16.18
C PRO A 4 -47.68 -2.44 17.19
N ARG A 5 -46.85 -3.49 17.04
CA ARG A 5 -46.71 -4.61 17.99
C ARG A 5 -45.51 -4.43 18.93
N SER A 6 -45.85 -4.48 20.22
CA SER A 6 -45.08 -4.73 21.45
C SER A 6 -44.31 -6.08 21.44
N LYS A 7 -43.38 -6.47 22.33
CA LYS A 7 -43.13 -6.26 23.78
C LYS A 7 -41.64 -6.55 24.10
N ASN A 8 -41.16 -5.93 25.18
CA ASN A 8 -39.95 -6.29 25.94
C ASN A 8 -40.02 -7.70 26.53
N LEU A 9 -38.87 -8.37 26.74
CA LEU A 9 -38.63 -9.15 27.95
C LEU A 9 -37.13 -9.37 28.20
N ALA A 10 -36.64 -8.81 29.31
CA ALA A 10 -35.43 -9.23 30.01
C ALA A 10 -35.77 -10.40 30.94
N PHE A 11 -34.82 -11.31 31.24
CA PHE A 11 -34.42 -11.67 32.61
C PHE A 11 -33.47 -12.89 32.71
N LEU A 12 -32.53 -12.74 33.66
CA LEU A 12 -31.97 -13.71 34.63
C LEU A 12 -30.93 -14.80 34.22
N LEU A 13 -29.71 -14.55 34.72
CA LEU A 13 -28.71 -15.52 35.21
C LEU A 13 -29.20 -16.26 36.47
N LEU A 14 -28.93 -17.56 36.62
CA LEU A 14 -28.35 -18.19 37.83
C LEU A 14 -27.97 -19.68 37.56
N PRO A 15 -27.03 -20.27 38.34
CA PRO A 15 -26.23 -21.47 38.04
C PRO A 15 -26.80 -22.76 38.71
N VAL A 16 -26.13 -23.92 38.56
CA VAL A 16 -25.79 -24.91 39.63
C VAL A 16 -25.46 -26.34 39.11
N LEU A 17 -24.27 -26.81 39.55
CA LEU A 17 -23.76 -28.14 39.96
C LEU A 17 -23.86 -29.43 39.09
N ALA A 18 -22.64 -29.91 38.76
CA ALA A 18 -21.96 -31.14 39.18
C ALA A 18 -22.69 -32.51 39.17
N SER A 19 -22.06 -33.49 38.51
CA SER A 19 -22.16 -34.92 38.85
C SER A 19 -20.82 -35.62 38.59
N LEU A 20 -20.40 -36.36 39.63
CA LEU A 20 -19.18 -37.13 39.79
C LEU A 20 -19.32 -38.49 39.10
N ALA A 21 -18.28 -38.98 38.40
CA ALA A 21 -18.17 -40.39 38.04
C ALA A 21 -16.72 -40.89 38.18
N LEU A 22 -16.64 -42.09 38.73
CA LEU A 22 -15.50 -42.77 39.34
C LEU A 22 -14.54 -43.38 38.30
N ALA A 23 -13.27 -43.50 38.71
CA ALA A 23 -12.11 -43.94 37.95
C ALA A 23 -12.13 -45.41 37.48
N CYS A 24 -11.33 -45.71 36.46
CA CYS A 24 -10.65 -47.00 36.29
C CYS A 24 -9.18 -46.75 35.93
N GLY A 25 -8.28 -47.44 36.64
CA GLY A 25 -6.86 -47.19 36.69
C GLY A 25 -6.08 -47.45 35.41
N GLY A 26 -5.01 -46.68 35.26
CA GLY A 26 -3.88 -46.93 34.37
C GLY A 26 -2.60 -46.64 35.14
N ASP A 27 -1.82 -47.67 35.38
CA ASP A 27 -0.49 -47.61 35.98
C ASP A 27 0.44 -46.85 35.02
N SER A 28 0.87 -45.65 35.40
CA SER A 28 1.94 -44.94 34.71
C SER A 28 2.72 -44.13 35.73
N ALA A 29 3.95 -44.55 35.96
CA ALA A 29 4.92 -43.88 36.80
C ALA A 29 5.01 -42.40 36.42
N SER A 30 4.88 -41.53 37.41
CA SER A 30 5.15 -40.10 37.27
C SER A 30 6.64 -39.91 37.02
N GLU A 31 7.03 -39.80 35.76
CA GLU A 31 8.34 -39.26 35.41
C GLU A 31 8.34 -37.77 35.78
N ASP A 32 9.19 -37.43 36.75
CA ASP A 32 9.46 -36.07 37.18
C ASP A 32 10.26 -35.38 36.06
N VAL A 33 9.56 -34.84 35.06
CA VAL A 33 10.17 -34.07 33.98
C VAL A 33 10.53 -32.69 34.53
N THR A 34 11.78 -32.55 34.98
CA THR A 34 12.37 -31.23 35.24
C THR A 34 12.27 -30.40 33.97
N PRO A 35 11.75 -29.16 34.01
CA PRO A 35 11.64 -28.33 32.82
C PRO A 35 13.05 -28.01 32.34
N GLU A 36 13.38 -28.49 31.14
CA GLU A 36 14.62 -28.16 30.46
C GLU A 36 14.68 -26.64 30.29
N ALA A 37 15.75 -26.03 30.80
CA ALA A 37 15.95 -24.59 30.69
C ALA A 37 16.07 -24.23 29.20
N THR A 38 14.98 -23.74 28.62
CA THR A 38 14.97 -23.27 27.23
C THR A 38 15.94 -22.12 27.11
N ASN A 39 16.92 -22.23 26.20
CA ASN A 39 17.81 -21.13 25.86
C ASN A 39 17.00 -19.86 25.60
N PRO A 40 17.43 -18.69 26.10
CA PRO A 40 16.73 -17.45 25.84
C PRO A 40 16.64 -17.22 24.32
N PRO A 41 15.54 -16.64 23.81
CA PRO A 41 15.42 -16.29 22.40
C PRO A 41 16.65 -15.49 21.96
N PRO A 42 17.17 -15.69 20.74
CA PRO A 42 18.26 -14.88 20.23
C PRO A 42 17.91 -13.41 20.37
N ALA A 43 18.86 -12.61 20.87
CA ALA A 43 18.67 -11.18 21.05
C ALA A 43 18.19 -10.56 19.73
N ALA A 44 17.13 -9.76 19.80
CA ALA A 44 16.59 -9.10 18.62
C ALA A 44 17.69 -8.29 17.92
N ALA A 45 17.79 -8.42 16.59
CA ALA A 45 18.71 -7.62 15.80
C ALA A 45 18.46 -6.14 16.07
N GLN A 46 19.53 -5.41 16.40
CA GLN A 46 19.46 -3.96 16.57
C GLN A 46 19.49 -3.30 15.20
N LEU A 47 18.39 -2.64 14.83
CA LEU A 47 18.25 -1.90 13.59
C LEU A 47 18.45 -0.40 13.86
N SER A 48 19.21 0.27 13.00
CA SER A 48 19.35 1.72 12.99
C SER A 48 18.80 2.31 11.68
N LEU A 49 18.17 3.47 11.78
CA LEU A 49 17.74 4.24 10.62
C LEU A 49 18.84 5.22 10.22
N GLU A 50 19.21 5.20 8.95
CA GLU A 50 20.12 6.17 8.35
C GLU A 50 19.35 7.04 7.34
N ARG A 51 19.56 8.35 7.41
CA ARG A 51 18.97 9.27 6.45
C ARG A 51 19.81 9.26 5.17
N VAL A 52 19.27 8.65 4.13
CA VAL A 52 19.78 8.76 2.75
C VAL A 52 19.15 9.96 2.02
N PHE A 53 19.83 10.48 0.99
CA PHE A 53 19.39 11.63 0.17
C PHE A 53 19.07 12.89 0.99
N SER A 54 19.99 13.31 1.86
CA SER A 54 19.76 14.41 2.81
C SER A 54 19.45 15.76 2.14
N GLY A 55 19.91 15.95 0.90
CA GLY A 55 19.67 17.14 0.08
C GLY A 55 18.29 17.22 -0.56
N LEU A 56 17.52 16.13 -0.58
CA LEU A 56 16.21 16.09 -1.23
C LEU A 56 15.05 16.35 -0.26
N LYS A 57 13.99 16.98 -0.78
CA LYS A 57 12.73 17.24 -0.08
C LYS A 57 11.57 16.96 -1.02
N PHE A 58 10.55 16.30 -0.50
CA PHE A 58 9.31 15.99 -1.21
C PHE A 58 8.11 16.47 -0.42
N SER A 59 7.03 16.82 -1.11
CA SER A 59 5.76 17.23 -0.51
C SER A 59 4.73 16.12 -0.65
N ARG A 60 4.17 15.65 0.46
CA ARG A 60 3.13 14.60 0.49
C ARG A 60 3.49 13.39 -0.39
N LEU A 61 4.66 12.80 -0.15
CA LEU A 61 5.13 11.60 -0.85
C LEU A 61 4.13 10.45 -0.65
N THR A 62 3.79 9.76 -1.74
CA THR A 62 2.88 8.60 -1.71
C THR A 62 3.52 7.29 -2.15
N ASN A 63 4.57 7.34 -2.97
CA ASN A 63 5.24 6.16 -3.52
C ASN A 63 6.71 6.47 -3.84
N LEU A 64 7.53 5.41 -3.88
CA LEU A 64 8.93 5.43 -4.30
C LEU A 64 9.18 4.18 -5.16
N ALA A 65 9.61 4.38 -6.41
CA ALA A 65 9.97 3.32 -7.33
C ALA A 65 11.38 3.55 -7.91
N GLU A 66 12.04 2.49 -8.34
CA GLU A 66 13.34 2.55 -9.04
C GLU A 66 13.19 1.97 -10.44
N ALA A 67 13.76 2.64 -11.44
CA ALA A 67 13.89 2.14 -12.80
C ALA A 67 15.10 2.80 -13.48
N GLU A 68 15.85 2.04 -14.28
CA GLU A 68 17.02 2.56 -15.03
C GLU A 68 18.03 3.34 -14.16
N GLY A 69 18.29 2.88 -12.93
CA GLY A 69 19.25 3.52 -12.01
C GLY A 69 18.78 4.88 -11.45
N ARG A 70 17.48 5.17 -11.56
CA ARG A 70 16.85 6.39 -11.04
C ARG A 70 15.73 6.03 -10.07
N PHE A 71 15.57 6.85 -9.05
CA PHE A 71 14.40 6.87 -8.20
C PHE A 71 13.32 7.79 -8.75
N PHE A 72 12.08 7.42 -8.49
CA PHE A 72 10.88 8.16 -8.85
C PHE A 72 9.98 8.25 -7.63
N VAL A 73 9.60 9.47 -7.28
CA VAL A 73 8.76 9.78 -6.14
C VAL A 73 7.45 10.36 -6.64
N THR A 74 6.32 9.77 -6.27
CA THR A 74 5.02 10.39 -6.49
C THR A 74 4.70 11.35 -5.36
N GLU A 75 4.31 12.56 -5.71
CA GLU A 75 3.71 13.53 -4.79
C GLU A 75 2.19 13.49 -4.97
N GLN A 76 1.46 13.46 -3.86
CA GLN A 76 0.01 13.31 -3.82
C GLN A 76 -0.74 14.32 -4.71
N THR A 77 -0.17 15.51 -4.91
CA THR A 77 -0.75 16.60 -5.72
C THR A 77 -0.77 16.31 -7.22
N GLY A 78 -0.12 15.24 -7.71
CA GLY A 78 -0.14 14.85 -9.12
C GLY A 78 1.18 15.05 -9.87
N ARG A 79 2.32 15.05 -9.17
CA ARG A 79 3.64 15.10 -9.79
C ARG A 79 4.44 13.83 -9.51
N ILE A 80 5.27 13.46 -10.46
CA ILE A 80 6.34 12.47 -10.25
C ILE A 80 7.66 13.23 -10.32
N MET A 81 8.47 13.11 -9.28
CA MET A 81 9.83 13.65 -9.21
C MET A 81 10.80 12.52 -9.55
N SER A 82 11.90 12.80 -10.24
CA SER A 82 12.92 11.78 -10.55
C SER A 82 14.32 12.27 -10.25
N PHE A 83 15.16 11.39 -9.70
CA PHE A 83 16.55 11.69 -9.36
C PHE A 83 17.42 10.43 -9.49
N PRO A 84 18.72 10.54 -9.78
CA PRO A 84 19.61 9.38 -9.85
C PRO A 84 19.75 8.70 -8.47
N ASN A 85 20.06 7.41 -8.48
CA ASN A 85 20.45 6.67 -7.27
C ASN A 85 21.88 7.05 -6.84
N ASP A 86 22.04 8.29 -6.37
CA ASP A 86 23.28 8.88 -5.90
C ASP A 86 23.00 9.68 -4.62
N THR A 87 23.62 9.30 -3.50
CA THR A 87 23.36 9.90 -2.18
C THR A 87 23.76 11.37 -2.10
N GLU A 88 24.65 11.83 -2.98
CA GLU A 88 25.08 13.23 -3.07
C GLU A 88 24.13 14.11 -3.87
N THR A 89 23.07 13.54 -4.46
CA THR A 89 22.10 14.30 -5.24
C THR A 89 21.27 15.24 -4.38
N THR A 90 21.12 16.47 -4.88
CA THR A 90 20.39 17.57 -4.23
C THR A 90 19.19 18.06 -5.03
N GLU A 91 18.96 17.52 -6.23
CA GLU A 91 17.86 17.90 -7.11
C GLU A 91 17.02 16.70 -7.54
N ALA A 92 15.71 16.89 -7.58
CA ALA A 92 14.75 15.95 -8.14
C ALA A 92 13.81 16.71 -9.07
N PRO A 93 14.14 16.86 -10.38
CA PRO A 93 13.26 17.49 -11.34
C PRO A 93 11.92 16.74 -11.51
N VAL A 94 10.92 17.45 -12.03
CA VAL A 94 9.62 16.87 -12.37
C VAL A 94 9.77 15.96 -13.60
N PHE A 95 9.49 14.68 -13.40
CA PHE A 95 9.40 13.67 -14.45
C PHE A 95 8.04 13.70 -15.15
N LEU A 96 6.94 13.77 -14.39
CA LEU A 96 5.58 13.85 -14.91
C LEU A 96 4.78 14.87 -14.11
N ASP A 97 3.99 15.70 -14.80
CA ASP A 97 3.02 16.61 -14.20
C ASP A 97 1.63 16.33 -14.76
N ILE A 98 0.73 15.86 -13.89
CA ILE A 98 -0.68 15.63 -14.19
C ILE A 98 -1.59 16.31 -13.16
N GLN A 99 -1.13 17.36 -12.47
CA GLN A 99 -1.89 18.00 -11.40
C GLN A 99 -3.29 18.43 -11.85
N ALA A 100 -3.45 18.85 -13.10
CA ALA A 100 -4.76 19.24 -13.67
C ALA A 100 -5.79 18.09 -13.80
N ARG A 101 -5.35 16.83 -13.70
CA ARG A 101 -6.20 15.62 -13.79
C ARG A 101 -6.51 15.02 -12.41
N VAL A 102 -5.69 15.36 -11.42
CA VAL A 102 -5.69 14.75 -10.09
C VAL A 102 -6.59 15.54 -9.15
N ASN A 103 -7.49 14.84 -8.47
CA ASN A 103 -8.20 15.36 -7.31
C ASN A 103 -7.47 14.88 -6.05
N ASP A 104 -6.94 15.82 -5.25
CA ASP A 104 -6.26 15.57 -3.98
C ASP A 104 -6.97 16.27 -2.79
N SER A 105 -8.25 16.60 -2.97
CA SER A 105 -9.06 17.29 -1.95
C SER A 105 -9.45 16.42 -0.75
N GLY A 106 -9.39 15.10 -0.90
CA GLY A 106 -9.48 14.10 0.17
C GLY A 106 -8.11 13.74 0.73
N ASN A 107 -8.08 13.25 1.97
CA ASN A 107 -6.83 12.85 2.63
C ASN A 107 -6.14 11.66 1.94
N GLU A 108 -6.91 10.74 1.37
CA GLU A 108 -6.43 9.53 0.69
C GLU A 108 -6.54 9.63 -0.84
N GLU A 109 -6.98 10.78 -1.35
CA GLU A 109 -7.03 11.05 -2.78
C GLU A 109 -5.71 11.64 -3.28
N GLY A 110 -5.46 11.57 -4.57
CA GLY A 110 -4.26 12.11 -5.21
C GLY A 110 -3.62 11.14 -6.20
N LEU A 111 -2.37 11.38 -6.54
CA LEU A 111 -1.51 10.41 -7.22
C LEU A 111 -0.91 9.45 -6.19
N LEU A 112 -1.21 8.15 -6.32
CA LEU A 112 -0.96 7.15 -5.28
C LEU A 112 -0.07 6.00 -5.76
N GLY A 113 -0.25 5.55 -6.99
CA GLY A 113 0.46 4.40 -7.56
C GLY A 113 1.42 4.78 -8.65
N LEU A 114 2.55 4.07 -8.71
CA LEU A 114 3.50 4.09 -9.81
C LEU A 114 4.10 2.68 -9.99
N ALA A 115 4.07 2.17 -11.23
CA ALA A 115 4.77 0.95 -11.61
C ALA A 115 5.37 1.10 -13.01
N PHE A 116 6.60 0.65 -13.21
CA PHE A 116 7.24 0.61 -14.51
C PHE A 116 6.93 -0.72 -15.22
N ASP A 117 6.70 -0.68 -16.54
CA ASP A 117 6.57 -1.89 -17.34
C ASP A 117 7.86 -2.72 -17.20
N PRO A 118 7.80 -4.07 -17.11
CA PRO A 118 9.01 -4.89 -17.04
C PRO A 118 9.97 -4.70 -18.23
N ARG A 119 9.48 -4.12 -19.34
CA ARG A 119 10.27 -3.78 -20.53
C ARG A 119 10.51 -2.28 -20.67
N TYR A 120 10.42 -1.51 -19.58
CA TYR A 120 10.56 -0.05 -19.57
C TYR A 120 11.80 0.45 -20.32
N SER A 121 12.95 -0.21 -20.15
CA SER A 121 14.19 0.07 -20.90
C SER A 121 14.04 0.09 -22.43
N SER A 122 13.05 -0.65 -22.95
CA SER A 122 12.82 -0.80 -24.39
C SER A 122 11.56 -0.09 -24.90
N ASN A 123 10.58 0.17 -24.03
CA ASN A 123 9.27 0.69 -24.44
C ASN A 123 8.87 2.01 -23.75
N GLY A 124 9.60 2.45 -22.72
CA GLY A 124 9.33 3.67 -21.99
C GLY A 124 8.00 3.70 -21.23
N HIS A 125 7.29 2.58 -21.10
CA HIS A 125 5.96 2.54 -20.50
C HIS A 125 6.00 2.46 -18.97
N PHE A 126 5.14 3.25 -18.35
CA PHE A 126 4.87 3.17 -16.91
C PHE A 126 3.40 3.46 -16.64
N TYR A 127 2.94 3.08 -15.46
CA TYR A 127 1.54 3.08 -15.06
C TYR A 127 1.39 3.85 -13.78
N VAL A 128 0.31 4.61 -13.68
CA VAL A 128 -0.04 5.40 -12.50
C VAL A 128 -1.45 5.11 -12.05
N HIS A 129 -1.67 5.22 -10.74
CA HIS A 129 -3.02 5.23 -10.15
C HIS A 129 -3.27 6.58 -9.49
N TYR A 130 -4.33 7.28 -9.90
CA TYR A 130 -4.69 8.56 -9.32
C TYR A 130 -6.20 8.73 -9.11
N SER A 131 -6.56 9.56 -8.14
CA SER A 131 -7.94 9.98 -7.91
C SER A 131 -8.27 11.16 -8.81
N SER A 132 -9.48 11.21 -9.35
CA SER A 132 -9.95 12.29 -10.20
C SER A 132 -11.42 12.58 -9.88
N ASP A 133 -11.88 13.80 -10.14
CA ASP A 133 -13.23 14.26 -9.81
C ASP A 133 -14.04 14.54 -11.08
N SER A 134 -15.37 14.63 -10.95
CA SER A 134 -16.30 14.86 -12.08
C SER A 134 -16.27 13.81 -13.21
N PRO A 135 -16.55 12.52 -12.93
CA PRO A 135 -17.02 11.97 -11.66
C PRO A 135 -15.87 11.50 -10.75
N ARG A 136 -16.14 11.44 -9.45
CA ARG A 136 -15.20 10.92 -8.45
C ARG A 136 -14.88 9.44 -8.71
N ARG A 137 -13.62 9.16 -9.03
CA ARG A 137 -13.15 7.82 -9.40
C ARG A 137 -11.65 7.68 -9.21
N SER A 138 -11.19 6.45 -9.10
CA SER A 138 -9.79 6.08 -9.33
C SER A 138 -9.58 5.86 -10.83
N VAL A 139 -8.42 6.24 -11.32
CA VAL A 139 -7.98 6.06 -12.70
C VAL A 139 -6.64 5.34 -12.69
N VAL A 140 -6.54 4.23 -13.43
CA VAL A 140 -5.27 3.60 -13.77
C VAL A 140 -4.95 3.97 -15.21
N SER A 141 -3.83 4.64 -15.41
CA SER A 141 -3.38 5.12 -16.73
C SER A 141 -1.97 4.65 -17.02
N ARG A 142 -1.69 4.35 -18.29
CA ARG A 142 -0.34 4.16 -18.83
C ARG A 142 0.14 5.48 -19.45
N PHE A 143 1.40 5.81 -19.25
CA PHE A 143 2.12 6.89 -19.91
C PHE A 143 3.40 6.35 -20.56
N LYS A 144 4.08 7.17 -21.36
CA LYS A 144 5.40 6.86 -21.90
C LYS A 144 6.37 8.04 -21.82
N VAL A 145 7.65 7.70 -21.81
CA VAL A 145 8.74 8.55 -22.30
C VAL A 145 8.96 8.31 -23.80
N GLU A 146 9.67 9.20 -24.49
CA GLU A 146 10.05 8.93 -25.89
C GLU A 146 11.19 7.91 -25.94
N GLU A 147 12.20 8.07 -25.09
CA GLU A 147 13.29 7.12 -24.90
C GLU A 147 13.44 6.76 -23.41
N ALA A 148 13.75 5.49 -23.11
CA ALA A 148 13.99 5.08 -21.74
C ALA A 148 15.18 5.82 -21.14
N GLY A 149 15.02 6.34 -19.93
CA GLY A 149 16.01 7.20 -19.28
C GLY A 149 15.81 8.69 -19.52
N ASP A 150 14.87 9.08 -20.39
CA ASP A 150 14.47 10.48 -20.52
C ASP A 150 14.10 11.08 -19.16
N PRO A 151 14.56 12.31 -18.86
CA PRO A 151 14.30 12.93 -17.56
C PRO A 151 12.85 13.39 -17.40
N ARG A 152 12.03 13.28 -18.45
CA ARG A 152 10.65 13.78 -18.49
C ARG A 152 9.76 12.90 -19.37
N ALA A 153 8.60 12.52 -18.84
CA ALA A 153 7.54 11.83 -19.57
C ALA A 153 6.61 12.79 -20.32
N ASP A 154 5.98 12.29 -21.37
CA ASP A 154 4.96 13.02 -22.11
C ASP A 154 3.61 12.90 -21.38
N ALA A 155 3.16 13.98 -20.75
CA ALA A 155 1.85 14.04 -20.11
C ALA A 155 0.68 13.95 -21.12
N GLY A 156 0.93 14.15 -22.42
CA GLY A 156 -0.04 13.94 -23.51
C GLY A 156 -0.20 12.48 -23.93
N SER A 157 0.72 11.60 -23.51
CA SER A 157 0.73 10.18 -23.92
C SER A 157 -0.23 9.28 -23.14
N GLU A 158 -1.06 9.86 -22.29
CA GLU A 158 -1.97 9.13 -21.39
C GLU A 158 -2.85 8.14 -22.16
N LEU A 159 -2.83 6.88 -21.74
CA LEU A 159 -3.80 5.88 -22.08
C LEU A 159 -4.49 5.40 -20.81
N VAL A 160 -5.76 5.76 -20.63
CA VAL A 160 -6.59 5.26 -19.52
C VAL A 160 -6.84 3.76 -19.73
N ILE A 161 -6.45 2.96 -18.74
CA ILE A 161 -6.57 1.50 -18.74
C ILE A 161 -7.84 1.07 -18.01
N MET A 162 -8.14 1.72 -16.88
CA MET A 162 -9.26 1.36 -16.01
C MET A 162 -9.73 2.56 -15.20
N GLU A 163 -11.05 2.66 -15.00
CA GLU A 163 -11.67 3.66 -14.15
C GLU A 163 -12.61 2.96 -13.16
N ILE A 164 -12.49 3.32 -11.87
CA ILE A 164 -13.24 2.69 -10.78
C ILE A 164 -14.00 3.78 -10.02
N PRO A 165 -15.34 3.81 -10.03
CA PRO A 165 -16.12 4.79 -9.27
C PRO A 165 -15.75 4.78 -7.78
N GLN A 166 -15.55 5.96 -7.21
CA GLN A 166 -15.20 6.13 -5.79
C GLN A 166 -16.32 6.91 -5.09
N PRO A 167 -17.18 6.25 -4.29
CA PRO A 167 -18.29 6.94 -3.60
C PRO A 167 -17.82 7.85 -2.47
N TYR A 168 -16.60 7.65 -1.97
CA TYR A 168 -16.02 8.39 -0.85
C TYR A 168 -14.59 8.84 -1.14
N LYS A 169 -14.06 9.72 -0.28
CA LYS A 169 -12.72 10.32 -0.37
C LYS A 169 -11.61 9.47 0.25
N ASN A 170 -11.95 8.25 0.67
CA ASN A 170 -11.11 7.35 1.41
C ASN A 170 -11.30 5.91 0.91
N HIS A 171 -10.39 5.04 1.33
CA HIS A 171 -10.21 3.67 0.88
C HIS A 171 -9.90 3.60 -0.62
N ASN A 172 -9.10 4.55 -1.12
CA ASN A 172 -8.76 4.68 -2.54
C ASN A 172 -7.73 3.64 -3.02
N GLY A 173 -7.04 2.95 -2.10
CA GLY A 173 -6.02 1.95 -2.43
C GLY A 173 -4.88 2.56 -3.25
N GLY A 174 -4.56 1.94 -4.38
CA GLY A 174 -3.71 2.55 -5.39
C GLY A 174 -2.29 2.03 -5.51
N GLN A 175 -1.92 0.99 -4.76
CA GLN A 175 -0.69 0.25 -5.05
C GLN A 175 -0.78 -0.33 -6.46
N LEU A 176 0.31 -0.19 -7.23
CA LEU A 176 0.49 -0.87 -8.51
C LEU A 176 1.78 -1.69 -8.45
N ALA A 177 1.77 -2.89 -9.01
CA ALA A 177 2.97 -3.69 -9.20
C ALA A 177 2.82 -4.66 -10.37
N PHE A 178 3.91 -4.94 -11.08
CA PHE A 178 3.97 -6.08 -11.98
C PHE A 178 4.34 -7.34 -11.21
N GLY A 179 3.52 -8.38 -11.34
CA GLY A 179 3.81 -9.70 -10.81
C GLY A 179 4.86 -10.45 -11.63
N PRO A 180 5.38 -11.57 -11.11
CA PRO A 180 6.35 -12.41 -11.83
C PRO A 180 5.77 -13.08 -13.08
N ASP A 181 4.43 -13.10 -13.23
CA ASP A 181 3.71 -13.55 -14.41
C ASP A 181 3.57 -12.47 -15.50
N GLY A 182 4.10 -11.27 -15.24
CA GLY A 182 4.06 -10.14 -16.18
C GLY A 182 2.73 -9.37 -16.18
N MET A 183 1.83 -9.67 -15.24
CA MET A 183 0.54 -8.98 -15.11
C MET A 183 0.64 -7.78 -14.18
N LEU A 184 -0.13 -6.72 -14.45
CA LEU A 184 -0.27 -5.57 -13.56
C LEU A 184 -1.34 -5.85 -12.50
N TYR A 185 -0.99 -5.63 -11.23
CA TYR A 185 -1.84 -5.74 -10.04
C TYR A 185 -2.02 -4.39 -9.36
#